data_AF-A0A847US35-F1
#
_entry.id   AF-A0A847US35-F1
#
_cell.length_a   1.000
_cell.length_b   1.000
_cell.length_c   1.000
_cell.angle_alpha   90.00
_cell.angle_beta   90.00
_cell.angle_gamma   90.00
#
_symmetry.space_group_name_H-M   'P 1'
#
loop_
_entity.id
_entity.type
_entity.pdbx_description
1 polymer ?
#
loop_
_entity_poly.entity_id
_entity_poly.type
_entity_poly.pdbx_seq_one_letter_code
_entity_poly.pdbx_strand_id
1 'polypeptide(L)'
;MSSHLDYEINKELGECYLFMGELDKAENYYHKAAGSNGVHADPYLGLATIAVQRGDLGQAMAMYRKAEDVVSSDKSLAGIALISAHQGDHDKAFAFHAQALGLNPENMVALFGLVQAAHMLGRTAEAIAPLTEYLNLNPDKHEVRFALSGCLIASGRQADARRHLETILEQDPANVQSAELLSQL
;
A
#
# COMPACT_ATOMS: atom_id res chain seq x y z
N MET A 1 -31.83 -12.59 -8.23
CA MET A 1 -31.87 -11.35 -7.42
C MET A 1 -31.42 -11.56 -5.98
N SER A 2 -31.75 -12.67 -5.30
CA SER A 2 -31.30 -12.89 -3.91
C SER A 2 -29.78 -13.05 -3.77
N SER A 3 -29.12 -13.79 -4.66
CA SER A 3 -27.69 -14.11 -4.53
C SER A 3 -26.74 -12.90 -4.57
N HIS A 4 -27.11 -11.85 -5.30
CA HIS A 4 -26.32 -10.61 -5.35
C HIS A 4 -26.51 -9.78 -4.08
N LEU A 5 -27.74 -9.70 -3.56
CA LEU A 5 -27.99 -9.03 -2.29
C LEU A 5 -27.33 -9.77 -1.12
N ASP A 6 -27.33 -11.11 -1.16
CA ASP A 6 -26.65 -11.95 -0.17
C ASP A 6 -25.13 -11.73 -0.22
N TYR A 7 -24.53 -11.56 -1.41
CA TYR A 7 -23.12 -11.19 -1.55
C TYR A 7 -22.82 -9.87 -0.85
N GLU A 8 -23.54 -8.79 -1.21
CA GLU A 8 -23.27 -7.44 -0.71
C GLU A 8 -23.41 -7.38 0.81
N ILE A 9 -24.47 -7.96 1.37
CA ILE A 9 -24.69 -7.97 2.82
C ILE A 9 -23.54 -8.70 3.55
N ASN A 10 -23.12 -9.86 3.05
CA ASN A 10 -22.03 -10.60 3.69
C ASN A 10 -20.68 -9.89 3.51
N LYS A 11 -20.42 -9.24 2.37
CA LYS A 11 -19.21 -8.45 2.14
C LYS A 11 -19.14 -7.28 3.13
N GLU A 12 -20.20 -6.48 3.22
CA GLU A 12 -20.29 -5.32 4.10
C GLU A 12 -20.18 -5.71 5.58
N LEU A 13 -20.84 -6.80 6.00
CA LEU A 13 -20.68 -7.33 7.37
C LEU A 13 -19.24 -7.77 7.64
N GLY A 14 -18.59 -8.42 6.67
CA GLY A 14 -17.17 -8.78 6.75
C GLY A 14 -16.29 -7.56 7.00
N GLU A 15 -16.49 -6.50 6.22
CA GLU A 15 -15.77 -5.23 6.35
C GLU A 15 -16.00 -4.56 7.71
N CYS A 16 -17.25 -4.50 8.18
CA CYS A 16 -17.56 -3.95 9.50
C CYS A 16 -16.86 -4.73 10.62
N TYR A 17 -16.91 -6.06 10.62
CA TYR A 17 -16.24 -6.86 11.64
C TYR A 17 -14.72 -6.77 11.56
N LEU A 18 -14.16 -6.66 10.36
CA LEU A 18 -12.73 -6.44 10.17
C LEU A 18 -12.30 -5.10 10.79
N PHE A 19 -13.07 -4.04 10.55
CA PHE A 19 -12.82 -2.72 11.16
C PHE A 19 -12.92 -2.74 12.69
N MET A 20 -13.83 -3.57 13.24
CA MET A 20 -13.97 -3.77 14.69
C MET A 20 -12.90 -4.68 15.30
N GLY A 21 -12.01 -5.28 14.49
CA GLY A 21 -10.99 -6.24 14.95
C GLY A 21 -11.56 -7.62 15.31
N GLU A 22 -12.82 -7.88 14.99
CA GLU A 22 -13.52 -9.14 15.26
C GLU A 22 -13.24 -10.14 14.12
N LEU A 23 -11.98 -10.59 14.04
CA LEU A 23 -11.44 -11.30 12.87
C LEU A 23 -12.19 -12.59 12.53
N ASP A 24 -12.60 -13.37 13.53
CA ASP A 24 -13.32 -14.62 13.32
C ASP A 24 -14.70 -14.39 12.70
N LYS A 25 -15.37 -13.31 13.12
CA LYS A 25 -16.67 -12.92 12.54
C LYS A 25 -16.46 -12.42 11.11
N ALA A 26 -15.47 -11.55 10.90
CA ALA A 26 -15.13 -11.02 9.59
C ALA A 26 -14.85 -12.15 8.57
N GLU A 27 -14.01 -13.11 8.95
CA GLU A 27 -13.66 -14.27 8.14
C GLU A 27 -14.89 -15.09 7.75
N ASN A 28 -15.79 -15.37 8.69
CA ASN A 28 -17.03 -16.09 8.42
C ASN A 28 -17.90 -15.38 7.38
N TYR A 29 -18.04 -14.06 7.50
CA TYR A 29 -18.84 -13.27 6.56
C TYR A 29 -18.17 -13.17 5.18
N TYR A 30 -16.85 -13.01 5.10
CA TYR A 30 -16.15 -13.07 3.83
C TYR A 30 -16.23 -14.45 3.16
N HIS A 31 -16.21 -15.55 3.92
CA HIS A 31 -16.45 -16.88 3.35
C HIS A 31 -17.87 -17.02 2.78
N LYS A 32 -18.88 -16.48 3.45
CA LYS A 32 -20.26 -16.45 2.91
C LYS A 32 -20.34 -15.62 1.65
N ALA A 33 -19.68 -14.45 1.61
CA ALA A 33 -19.62 -13.61 0.42
C ALA A 33 -18.90 -14.33 -0.75
N ALA A 34 -17.78 -15.01 -0.48
CA ALA A 34 -17.04 -15.78 -1.49
C ALA A 34 -17.83 -16.99 -2.02
N GLY A 35 -18.73 -17.55 -1.21
CA GLY A 35 -19.62 -18.66 -1.60
C GLY A 35 -20.88 -18.25 -2.37
N SER A 36 -21.10 -16.95 -2.58
CA SER A 36 -22.23 -16.47 -3.39
C SER A 36 -22.00 -16.77 -4.88
N ASN A 37 -23.07 -16.86 -5.66
CA ASN A 37 -22.99 -17.08 -7.12
C ASN A 37 -22.50 -15.79 -7.81
N GLY A 38 -21.21 -15.53 -7.74
CA GLY A 38 -20.53 -14.37 -8.32
C GLY A 38 -19.01 -14.51 -8.28
N VAL A 39 -18.33 -13.87 -9.23
CA VAL A 39 -16.86 -13.87 -9.33
C VAL A 39 -16.38 -12.53 -8.77
N HIS A 40 -16.09 -12.51 -7.47
CA HIS A 40 -15.79 -11.30 -6.71
C HIS A 40 -14.42 -11.38 -6.02
N ALA A 41 -13.61 -10.32 -6.18
CA ALA A 41 -12.26 -10.25 -5.59
C ALA A 41 -12.29 -9.81 -4.12
N ASP A 42 -13.23 -8.93 -3.74
CA ASP A 42 -13.26 -8.28 -2.41
C ASP A 42 -13.26 -9.25 -1.23
N PRO A 43 -14.03 -10.37 -1.24
CA PRO A 43 -13.96 -11.32 -0.14
C PRO A 43 -12.58 -11.94 0.05
N TYR A 44 -11.86 -12.19 -1.04
CA TYR A 44 -10.50 -12.73 -0.98
C TYR A 44 -9.51 -11.67 -0.48
N LEU A 45 -9.69 -10.39 -0.82
CA LEU A 45 -8.89 -9.29 -0.25
C LEU A 45 -9.12 -9.17 1.28
N GLY A 46 -10.37 -9.29 1.72
CA GLY A 46 -10.74 -9.30 3.14
C GLY A 46 -10.10 -10.46 3.90
N LEU A 47 -10.22 -11.68 3.37
CA LEU A 47 -9.59 -12.89 3.93
C LEU A 47 -8.05 -12.77 3.95
N ALA A 48 -7.45 -12.19 2.91
CA ALA A 48 -6.01 -11.95 2.88
C ALA A 48 -5.58 -10.98 3.99
N THR A 49 -6.34 -9.90 4.19
CA THR A 49 -6.08 -8.91 5.24
C THR A 49 -6.16 -9.54 6.63
N ILE A 50 -7.16 -10.39 6.87
CA ILE A 50 -7.28 -11.14 8.13
C ILE A 50 -6.07 -12.06 8.35
N ALA A 51 -5.65 -12.79 7.31
CA ALA A 51 -4.49 -13.66 7.38
C ALA A 51 -3.19 -12.88 7.69
N VAL A 52 -2.99 -11.70 7.09
CA VAL A 52 -1.88 -10.80 7.43
C VAL A 52 -1.93 -10.39 8.91
N GLN A 53 -3.09 -9.99 9.42
CA GLN A 53 -3.22 -9.58 10.83
C GLN A 53 -2.95 -10.73 11.81
N ARG A 54 -3.23 -11.97 11.42
CA ARG A 54 -2.88 -13.17 12.20
C ARG A 54 -1.43 -13.63 12.01
N GLY A 55 -0.67 -13.00 11.13
CA GLY A 55 0.70 -13.38 10.80
C GLY A 55 0.83 -14.61 9.89
N ASP A 56 -0.27 -15.13 9.34
CA ASP A 56 -0.26 -16.22 8.37
C ASP A 56 -0.03 -15.67 6.96
N LEU A 57 1.23 -15.36 6.66
CA LEU A 57 1.62 -14.83 5.35
C LEU A 57 1.40 -15.84 4.21
N GLY A 58 1.36 -17.14 4.51
CA GLY A 58 1.11 -18.19 3.52
C GLY A 58 -0.35 -18.16 3.05
N GLN A 59 -1.28 -18.13 4.00
CA GLN A 59 -2.70 -17.98 3.70
C GLN A 59 -3.00 -16.63 3.05
N ALA A 60 -2.37 -15.54 3.53
CA ALA A 60 -2.52 -14.22 2.93
C ALA A 60 -2.12 -14.20 1.46
N MET A 61 -0.97 -14.77 1.10
CA MET A 61 -0.50 -14.87 -0.29
C MET A 61 -1.48 -15.67 -1.15
N ALA A 62 -2.01 -16.77 -0.63
CA ALA A 62 -3.00 -17.58 -1.34
C ALA A 62 -4.29 -16.80 -1.62
N MET A 63 -4.76 -16.00 -0.65
CA MET A 63 -5.98 -15.20 -0.81
C MET A 63 -5.77 -13.99 -1.73
N TYR A 64 -4.63 -13.30 -1.65
CA TYR A 64 -4.33 -12.22 -2.60
C TYR A 64 -4.22 -12.72 -4.04
N ARG A 65 -3.62 -13.89 -4.27
CA ARG A 65 -3.57 -14.51 -5.61
C ARG A 65 -4.97 -14.87 -6.12
N LYS A 66 -5.83 -15.41 -5.27
CA LYS A 66 -7.23 -15.64 -5.65
C LYS A 66 -7.95 -14.35 -6.02
N ALA A 67 -7.74 -13.27 -5.28
CA ALA A 67 -8.30 -11.97 -5.63
C ALA A 67 -7.79 -11.49 -6.99
N GLU A 68 -6.47 -11.61 -7.23
CA GLU A 68 -5.81 -11.23 -8.48
C GLU A 68 -6.29 -12.05 -9.68
N ASP A 69 -6.49 -13.36 -9.51
CA ASP A 69 -7.01 -14.26 -10.54
C ASP A 69 -8.46 -13.92 -10.93
N VAL A 70 -9.22 -13.32 -10.01
CA VAL A 70 -10.58 -12.84 -10.26
C VAL A 70 -10.53 -11.52 -11.03
N VAL A 71 -9.91 -10.49 -10.44
CA VAL A 71 -9.71 -9.18 -11.05
C VAL A 71 -8.42 -8.59 -10.50
N SER A 72 -7.50 -8.24 -11.40
CA SER A 72 -6.28 -7.52 -11.05
C SER A 72 -6.61 -6.16 -10.42
N SER A 73 -6.03 -5.87 -9.26
CA SER A 73 -6.28 -4.63 -8.53
C SER A 73 -5.02 -4.12 -7.84
N ASP A 74 -4.99 -2.82 -7.57
CA ASP A 74 -3.91 -2.20 -6.81
C ASP A 74 -3.77 -2.82 -5.40
N LYS A 75 -4.90 -3.17 -4.76
CA LYS A 75 -4.94 -3.80 -3.44
C LYS A 75 -4.33 -5.21 -3.43
N SER A 76 -4.68 -6.07 -4.38
CA SER A 76 -4.12 -7.43 -4.48
C SER A 76 -2.63 -7.38 -4.80
N LEU A 77 -2.21 -6.55 -5.75
CA LEU A 77 -0.80 -6.39 -6.12
C LEU A 77 0.02 -5.82 -4.95
N ALA A 78 -0.47 -4.81 -4.24
CA ALA A 78 0.20 -4.25 -3.06
C ALA A 78 0.32 -5.29 -1.93
N GLY A 79 -0.68 -6.14 -1.73
CA GLY A 79 -0.65 -7.24 -0.77
C GLY A 79 0.38 -8.31 -1.12
N ILE A 80 0.44 -8.74 -2.39
CA ILE A 80 1.45 -9.69 -2.89
C ILE A 80 2.86 -9.10 -2.74
N ALA A 81 3.02 -7.82 -3.06
CA ALA A 81 4.27 -7.09 -2.92
C ALA A 81 4.76 -7.05 -1.47
N LEU A 82 3.86 -6.71 -0.54
CA LEU A 82 4.15 -6.67 0.89
C LEU A 82 4.67 -8.03 1.41
N ILE A 83 4.00 -9.13 1.04
CA ILE A 83 4.43 -10.46 1.45
C ILE A 83 5.77 -10.84 0.80
N SER A 84 5.98 -10.45 -0.46
CA SER A 84 7.26 -10.66 -1.16
C SER A 84 8.41 -9.93 -0.46
N ALA A 85 8.17 -8.69 0.00
CA ALA A 85 9.15 -7.93 0.79
C ALA A 85 9.47 -8.61 2.12
N HIS A 86 8.46 -9.14 2.83
CA HIS A 86 8.67 -9.91 4.07
C HIS A 86 9.49 -11.19 3.86
N GLN A 87 9.42 -11.78 2.66
CA GLN A 87 10.22 -12.95 2.28
C GLN A 87 11.63 -12.58 1.82
N GLY A 88 11.98 -11.28 1.77
CA GLY A 88 13.27 -10.78 1.29
C GLY A 88 13.37 -10.67 -0.23
N ASP A 89 12.30 -10.94 -0.97
CA ASP A 89 12.26 -10.80 -2.43
C ASP A 89 11.90 -9.35 -2.79
N HIS A 90 12.85 -8.45 -2.53
CA HIS A 90 12.67 -7.01 -2.72
C HIS A 90 12.49 -6.62 -4.18
N ASP A 91 13.08 -7.36 -5.13
CA ASP A 91 12.87 -7.12 -6.56
C ASP A 91 11.42 -7.39 -6.97
N LYS A 92 10.82 -8.52 -6.54
CA LYS A 92 9.39 -8.76 -6.79
C LYS A 92 8.51 -7.76 -6.07
N ALA A 93 8.83 -7.42 -4.82
CA ALA A 93 8.08 -6.41 -4.08
C ALA A 93 8.05 -5.07 -4.82
N PHE A 94 9.21 -4.62 -5.29
CA PHE A 94 9.32 -3.40 -6.10
C PHE A 94 8.45 -3.48 -7.36
N ALA A 95 8.56 -4.57 -8.11
CA ALA A 95 7.80 -4.74 -9.36
C ALA A 95 6.28 -4.71 -9.14
N PHE A 96 5.78 -5.43 -8.12
CA PHE A 96 4.35 -5.47 -7.82
C PHE A 96 3.83 -4.15 -7.22
N HIS A 97 4.61 -3.46 -6.38
CA HIS A 97 4.24 -2.12 -5.92
C HIS A 97 4.17 -1.12 -7.09
N ALA A 98 5.12 -1.18 -8.03
CA ALA A 98 5.09 -0.34 -9.23
C ALA A 98 3.86 -0.63 -10.11
N GLN A 99 3.50 -1.91 -10.28
CA GLN A 99 2.27 -2.27 -10.99
C GLN A 99 1.01 -1.76 -10.28
N ALA A 100 0.95 -1.89 -8.95
CA ALA A 100 -0.15 -1.37 -8.15
C ALA A 100 -0.32 0.15 -8.32
N LEU A 101 0.78 0.91 -8.34
CA LEU A 101 0.76 2.35 -8.60
C LEU A 101 0.36 2.71 -10.03
N GLY A 102 0.68 1.84 -11.00
CA GLY A 102 0.19 1.98 -12.38
C GLY A 102 -1.33 1.82 -12.50
N LEU A 103 -1.96 1.06 -11.60
CA LEU A 103 -3.43 0.95 -11.52
C LEU A 103 -4.06 2.08 -10.68
N ASN A 104 -3.41 2.44 -9.57
CA ASN A 104 -3.86 3.49 -8.68
C ASN A 104 -2.67 4.28 -8.13
N PRO A 105 -2.36 5.45 -8.71
CA PRO A 105 -1.26 6.30 -8.26
C PRO A 105 -1.39 6.77 -6.81
N GLU A 106 -2.60 6.76 -6.24
CA GLU A 106 -2.88 7.21 -4.87
C GLU A 106 -2.78 6.10 -3.81
N ASN A 107 -2.40 4.88 -4.21
CA ASN A 107 -2.25 3.78 -3.26
C ASN A 107 -1.01 3.97 -2.37
N MET A 108 -1.24 4.50 -1.17
CA MET A 108 -0.19 4.78 -0.18
C MET A 108 0.59 3.55 0.28
N VAL A 109 -0.07 2.40 0.38
CA VAL A 109 0.60 1.13 0.76
C VAL A 109 1.60 0.75 -0.34
N ALA A 110 1.19 0.87 -1.60
CA ALA A 110 2.07 0.61 -2.73
C ALA A 110 3.19 1.64 -2.83
N LEU A 111 2.91 2.92 -2.57
CA LEU A 111 3.88 4.01 -2.67
C LEU A 111 5.01 3.84 -1.66
N PHE A 112 4.70 3.67 -0.37
CA PHE A 112 5.73 3.48 0.64
C PHE A 112 6.41 2.12 0.54
N GLY A 113 5.67 1.07 0.16
CA GLY A 113 6.25 -0.23 -0.13
C GLY A 113 7.28 -0.18 -1.26
N LEU A 114 6.99 0.60 -2.32
CA LEU A 114 7.95 0.84 -3.40
C LEU A 114 9.21 1.56 -2.89
N VAL A 115 9.05 2.62 -2.09
CA VAL A 115 10.18 3.36 -1.50
C VAL A 115 11.05 2.45 -0.65
N GLN A 116 10.44 1.62 0.20
CA GLN A 116 11.15 0.68 1.06
C GLN A 116 11.90 -0.36 0.23
N ALA A 117 11.24 -0.97 -0.76
CA ALA A 117 11.89 -1.94 -1.65
C ALA A 117 13.03 -1.29 -2.45
N ALA A 118 12.83 -0.07 -2.95
CA ALA A 118 13.85 0.70 -3.65
C ALA A 118 15.08 0.96 -2.76
N HIS A 119 14.86 1.32 -1.50
CA HIS A 119 15.94 1.51 -0.54
C HIS A 119 16.74 0.22 -0.30
N MET A 120 16.05 -0.91 -0.09
CA MET A 120 16.71 -2.21 0.11
C MET A 120 17.53 -2.65 -1.10
N LEU A 121 17.13 -2.26 -2.30
CA LEU A 121 17.83 -2.55 -3.56
C LEU A 121 18.88 -1.51 -3.94
N GLY A 122 19.01 -0.39 -3.21
CA GLY A 122 19.86 0.74 -3.61
C GLY A 122 19.37 1.50 -4.86
N ARG A 123 18.08 1.34 -5.20
CA ARG A 123 17.40 1.87 -6.40
C ARG A 123 16.51 3.07 -6.08
N THR A 124 16.86 3.87 -5.06
CA THR A 124 16.01 4.97 -4.53
C THR A 124 15.64 6.03 -5.56
N ALA A 125 16.46 6.22 -6.60
CA ALA A 125 16.16 7.13 -7.69
C ALA A 125 14.86 6.75 -8.45
N GLU A 126 14.53 5.47 -8.53
CA GLU A 126 13.35 4.99 -9.25
C GLU A 126 12.04 5.29 -8.53
N ALA A 127 12.07 5.54 -7.21
CA ALA A 127 10.90 5.93 -6.44
C ALA A 127 10.54 7.42 -6.56
N ILE A 128 11.44 8.26 -7.10
CA ILE A 128 11.23 9.71 -7.21
C ILE A 128 10.03 10.04 -8.09
N ALA A 129 9.88 9.40 -9.25
CA ALA A 129 8.80 9.70 -10.18
C ALA A 129 7.42 9.34 -9.59
N PRO A 130 7.19 8.15 -9.02
CA PRO A 130 5.93 7.83 -8.35
C PRO A 130 5.58 8.76 -7.18
N LEU A 131 6.56 9.14 -6.35
CA LEU A 131 6.35 10.10 -5.26
C LEU A 131 5.98 11.49 -5.79
N THR A 132 6.60 11.92 -6.88
CA THR A 132 6.29 13.20 -7.53
C THR A 132 4.89 13.19 -8.13
N GLU A 133 4.49 12.10 -8.80
CA GLU A 133 3.15 11.93 -9.35
C GLU A 133 2.08 11.97 -8.25
N TYR A 134 2.30 11.24 -7.15
CA TYR A 134 1.40 11.28 -5.99
C TYR A 134 1.24 12.71 -5.45
N LEU A 135 2.34 13.46 -5.30
CA LEU A 135 2.30 14.84 -4.80
C LEU A 135 1.66 15.84 -5.77
N ASN A 136 1.65 15.56 -7.08
CA ASN A 136 0.91 16.37 -8.04
C ASN A 136 -0.61 16.24 -7.82
N LEU A 137 -1.08 15.07 -7.41
CA LEU A 137 -2.47 14.82 -7.05
C LEU A 137 -2.79 15.30 -5.63
N ASN A 138 -1.83 15.16 -4.73
CA ASN A 138 -1.98 15.41 -3.29
C ASN A 138 -0.87 16.34 -2.75
N PRO A 139 -0.90 17.64 -3.07
CA PRO A 139 0.21 18.56 -2.80
C PRO A 139 0.52 18.75 -1.31
N ASP A 140 -0.47 18.54 -0.44
CA ASP A 140 -0.38 18.83 1.00
C ASP A 140 0.09 17.62 1.84
N LYS A 141 0.53 16.53 1.21
CA LYS A 141 0.95 15.31 1.92
C LYS A 141 2.41 15.39 2.34
N HIS A 142 2.65 15.97 3.52
CA HIS A 142 4.00 16.16 4.09
C HIS A 142 4.79 14.86 4.20
N GLU A 143 4.14 13.76 4.61
CA GLU A 143 4.80 12.45 4.74
C GLU A 143 5.41 11.97 3.42
N VAL A 144 4.69 12.15 2.30
CA VAL A 144 5.17 11.77 0.96
C VAL A 144 6.24 12.73 0.47
N ARG A 145 6.10 14.03 0.78
CA ARG A 145 7.14 15.05 0.50
C ARG A 145 8.43 14.78 1.26
N PHE A 146 8.33 14.28 2.49
CA PHE A 146 9.48 13.86 3.30
C PHE A 146 10.14 12.62 2.71
N ALA A 147 9.37 11.59 2.32
CA ALA A 147 9.90 10.41 1.63
C ALA A 147 10.61 10.77 0.31
N LEU A 148 10.04 11.69 -0.48
CA LEU A 148 10.68 12.23 -1.69
C LEU A 148 12.01 12.90 -1.38
N SER A 149 12.06 13.71 -0.32
CA SER A 149 13.30 14.35 0.13
C SER A 149 14.37 13.31 0.47
N GLY A 150 14.00 12.24 1.18
CA GLY A 150 14.90 11.11 1.47
C GLY A 150 15.43 10.42 0.21
N CYS A 151 14.56 10.11 -0.77
CA CYS A 151 14.96 9.51 -2.04
C CYS A 151 15.88 10.44 -2.87
N LEU A 152 15.63 11.75 -2.85
CA LEU A 152 16.46 12.75 -3.52
C LEU A 152 17.86 12.82 -2.91
N ILE A 153 17.97 12.81 -1.58
CA ILE A 153 19.26 12.81 -0.86
C ILE A 153 20.05 11.55 -1.20
N ALA A 154 19.43 10.37 -1.10
CA ALA A 154 20.06 9.10 -1.44
C ALA A 154 20.54 9.05 -2.90
N SER A 155 19.90 9.82 -3.79
CA SER A 155 20.26 9.93 -5.20
C SER A 155 21.22 11.10 -5.51
N GLY A 156 21.78 11.76 -4.49
CA GLY A 156 22.72 12.88 -4.64
C GLY A 156 22.09 14.23 -5.04
N ARG A 157 20.76 14.33 -5.08
CA ARG A 157 20.00 15.52 -5.48
C ARG A 157 19.64 16.41 -4.29
N GLN A 158 20.65 16.79 -3.49
CA GLN A 158 20.46 17.50 -2.22
C GLN A 158 19.75 18.86 -2.38
N ALA A 159 20.02 19.60 -3.46
CA ALA A 159 19.39 20.89 -3.72
C ALA A 159 17.87 20.78 -3.93
N ASP A 160 17.40 19.70 -4.58
CA ASP A 160 15.97 19.45 -4.76
C ASP A 160 15.33 19.00 -3.44
N ALA A 161 16.01 18.13 -2.68
CA ALA A 161 15.55 17.70 -1.36
C ALA A 161 15.35 18.89 -0.40
N ARG A 162 16.31 19.82 -0.37
CA ARG A 162 16.23 21.04 0.43
C ARG A 162 14.95 21.82 0.19
N ARG A 163 14.58 22.05 -1.08
CA ARG A 163 13.35 22.78 -1.45
C ARG A 163 12.10 22.08 -0.92
N HIS A 164 12.05 20.75 -1.01
CA HIS A 164 10.92 19.98 -0.51
C HIS A 164 10.81 20.05 1.03
N LEU A 165 11.93 19.98 1.75
CA LEU A 165 11.96 20.12 3.21
C LEU A 165 11.58 21.53 3.67
N GLU A 166 12.05 22.56 2.97
CA GLU A 166 11.65 23.96 3.20
C GLU A 166 10.14 24.13 3.04
N THR A 167 9.52 23.56 2.00
CA THR A 167 8.06 23.58 1.84
C THR A 167 7.32 22.91 3.01
N ILE A 168 7.84 21.81 3.56
CA ILE A 168 7.24 21.18 4.75
C ILE A 168 7.30 22.16 5.93
N LEU A 169 8.47 22.77 6.18
CA LEU A 169 8.68 23.68 7.32
C LEU A 169 7.96 25.02 7.18
N GLU A 170 7.66 25.48 5.97
CA GLU A 170 6.79 26.64 5.74
C GLU A 170 5.34 26.37 6.19
N GLN A 171 4.86 25.13 6.00
CA GLN A 171 3.48 24.73 6.32
C GLN A 171 3.36 24.18 7.76
N ASP A 172 4.40 23.50 8.23
CA ASP A 172 4.54 22.95 9.58
C ASP A 172 5.94 23.25 10.14
N PRO A 173 6.16 24.45 10.71
CA PRO A 173 7.45 24.83 11.30
C PRO A 173 7.89 23.94 12.48
N ALA A 174 6.97 23.15 13.06
CA ALA A 174 7.25 22.26 14.18
C ALA A 174 7.68 20.85 13.73
N ASN A 175 7.79 20.59 12.42
CA ASN A 175 8.20 19.30 11.88
C ASN A 175 9.68 19.01 12.18
N VAL A 176 9.94 18.38 13.33
CA VAL A 176 11.30 18.08 13.82
C VAL A 176 12.10 17.25 12.81
N GLN A 177 11.48 16.23 12.21
CA GLN A 177 12.15 15.34 11.26
C GLN A 177 12.67 16.10 10.04
N SER A 178 11.89 17.04 9.50
CA SER A 178 12.28 17.85 8.35
C SER A 178 13.37 18.85 8.70
N ALA A 179 13.30 19.48 9.88
CA ALA A 179 14.32 20.41 10.36
C ALA A 179 15.67 19.71 10.60
N GLU A 180 15.64 18.53 11.23
CA GLU A 180 16.83 17.70 11.44
C GLU A 180 17.46 17.30 10.11
N LEU A 181 16.66 16.77 9.17
CA LEU A 181 17.17 16.34 7.87
C LEU A 181 17.73 17.51 7.07
N LEU A 182 17.07 18.67 7.10
CA LEU A 182 17.53 19.88 6.43
C LEU A 182 18.87 20.40 7.00
N SER A 183 19.08 20.27 8.31
CA SER A 183 20.33 20.70 8.96
C SER A 183 21.57 19.87 8.56
N GLN A 184 21.36 18.68 7.98
CA GLN A 184 22.41 17.77 7.54
C GLN A 184 22.80 17.95 6.07
N LEU A 185 22.09 18.82 5.33
CA LEU A 185 22.29 19.14 3.91
C LEU A 185 23.00 20.48 3.70
#